data_AF-A0A699V2S7-F1
#
_entry.id   AF-A0A699V2S7-F1
#
_cell.length_a   1.000
_cell.length_b   1.000
_cell.length_c   1.000
_cell.angle_alpha   90.00
_cell.angle_beta   90.00
_cell.angle_gamma   90.00
#
_symmetry.space_group_name_H-M   'P 1'
#
loop_
_entity.id
_entity.type
_entity.pdbx_description
1 polymer ?
#
loop_
_entity_poly.entity_id
_entity_poly.type
_entity_poly.pdbx_seq_one_letter_code
_entity_poly.pdbx_strand_id
1 'polypeptide(L)' 'MDSLSPQVVSAPKLPILNPNEFGLWKIRIKQYFLMTGYSLWEVILNGDSPVPTRLVEGVAQPV' A
#
# COMPACT_ATOMS: atom_id res chain seq x y z
N MET A 1 30.20 -28.58 1.68
CA MET A 1 28.75 -28.78 1.44
C MET A 1 28.06 -27.65 2.18
N ASP A 2 27.77 -26.58 1.45
CA ASP A 2 27.14 -25.38 2.01
C ASP A 2 25.64 -25.63 2.15
N SER A 3 25.19 -25.74 3.39
CA SER A 3 23.77 -25.89 3.73
C SER A 3 23.06 -24.59 3.39
N LEU A 4 22.17 -24.61 2.39
CA LEU A 4 21.25 -23.53 2.09
C LEU A 4 20.28 -23.39 3.28
N SER A 5 20.53 -22.42 4.15
CA SER A 5 19.64 -22.09 5.27
C SER A 5 18.24 -21.79 4.74
N PRO A 6 17.16 -22.32 5.34
CA PRO A 6 15.80 -22.00 4.91
C PRO A 6 15.55 -20.50 5.07
N GLN A 7 15.24 -19.81 3.97
CA GLN A 7 14.70 -18.46 4.07
C GLN A 7 13.34 -18.55 4.76
N VAL A 8 13.30 -18.23 6.06
CA VAL A 8 12.07 -18.12 6.83
C VAL A 8 11.34 -16.88 6.32
N VAL A 9 10.43 -17.07 5.38
CA VAL A 9 9.47 -16.05 4.96
C VAL A 9 8.60 -15.75 6.18
N SER A 10 8.89 -14.65 6.86
CA SER A 10 8.09 -14.17 7.99
C SER A 10 6.79 -13.56 7.45
N ALA A 11 5.75 -14.39 7.36
CA ALA A 11 4.40 -13.89 7.13
C ALA A 11 3.94 -13.12 8.39
N PRO A 12 3.41 -11.88 8.26
CA PRO A 12 2.80 -11.18 9.39
C PRO A 12 1.71 -12.06 9.98
N LYS A 13 1.85 -12.45 11.25
CA LYS A 13 0.78 -13.12 11.98
C LYS A 13 -0.34 -12.11 12.14
N LEU A 14 -1.35 -12.16 11.26
CA LEU A 14 -2.51 -11.28 11.39
C LEU A 14 -3.10 -11.51 12.78
N PRO A 15 -3.31 -10.45 13.59
CA PRO A 15 -4.03 -10.62 14.83
C PRO A 15 -5.37 -11.26 14.45
N ILE A 16 -5.63 -12.45 14.99
CA ILE A 16 -6.89 -13.14 14.78
C ILE A 16 -7.94 -12.26 15.44
N LEU A 17 -8.55 -11.39 14.65
CA LEU A 17 -9.64 -10.54 15.09
C LEU A 17 -10.77 -11.47 15.51
N ASN A 18 -11.43 -11.16 16.63
CA ASN A 18 -12.63 -11.90 16.99
C ASN A 18 -13.68 -11.78 15.85
N PRO A 19 -14.65 -12.70 15.75
CA PRO A 19 -15.61 -12.69 14.63
C PRO A 19 -16.34 -11.36 14.41
N ASN A 20 -16.58 -10.57 15.47
CA ASN A 20 -17.22 -9.26 15.40
C ASN A 20 -16.28 -8.18 14.83
N GLU A 21 -15.05 -8.13 15.31
CA GLU A 21 -14.00 -7.21 14.82
C GLU A 21 -13.57 -7.52 13.39
N PHE A 22 -13.55 -8.80 13.01
CA PHE A 22 -13.24 -9.23 11.64
C PHE A 22 -14.27 -8.70 10.64
N GLY A 23 -15.56 -8.72 11.00
CA GLY A 23 -16.63 -8.14 10.20
C GLY A 23 -16.44 -6.64 9.97
N LEU A 24 -16.16 -5.89 11.05
CA LEU A 24 -15.90 -4.45 10.99
C LEU A 24 -14.64 -4.11 10.20
N TRP A 25 -13.56 -4.87 10.38
CA TRP A 25 -12.32 -4.71 9.62
C TRP A 25 -12.54 -4.95 8.12
N LYS A 26 -13.34 -5.95 7.75
CA LYS A 26 -13.72 -6.22 6.36
C LYS A 26 -14.52 -5.07 5.74
N ILE A 27 -15.44 -4.46 6.50
CA ILE A 27 -16.19 -3.28 6.05
C ILE A 27 -15.26 -2.09 5.84
N ARG A 28 -14.35 -1.83 6.80
CA ARG A 28 -13.36 -0.73 6.69
C ARG A 28 -12.45 -0.91 5.47
N ILE A 29 -11.90 -2.09 5.25
CA ILE A 29 -11.07 -2.38 4.07
C ILE A 29 -11.85 -2.15 2.78
N LYS A 30 -13.08 -2.64 2.68
CA LYS A 30 -13.93 -2.41 1.50
C LYS A 30 -14.20 -0.91 1.27
N GLN A 31 -14.45 -0.15 2.34
CA GLN A 31 -14.66 1.30 2.24
C GLN A 31 -13.38 2.03 1.81
N TYR A 32 -12.21 1.68 2.36
CA TYR A 32 -10.93 2.25 1.92
C TYR A 32 -10.68 1.98 0.44
N PHE A 33 -10.85 0.74 -0.02
CA PHE A 33 -10.67 0.44 -1.45
C PHE A 33 -11.70 1.14 -2.35
N LEU A 34 -12.95 1.27 -1.89
CA LEU A 34 -13.97 1.99 -2.65
C LEU A 34 -13.62 3.48 -2.74
N MET A 35 -13.32 4.12 -1.62
CA MET A 35 -13.00 5.54 -1.55
C MET A 35 -11.69 5.86 -2.29
N THR A 36 -10.62 5.10 -2.03
CA THR A 36 -9.34 5.25 -2.74
C THR A 36 -9.46 4.88 -4.21
N GLY A 37 -10.28 3.88 -4.56
CA GLY A 37 -10.53 3.50 -5.95
C GLY A 37 -11.19 4.62 -6.73
N TYR A 38 -12.20 5.29 -6.16
CA TYR A 38 -12.82 6.47 -6.76
C TYR A 38 -11.87 7.66 -6.82
N SER A 39 -11.17 8.01 -5.75
CA SER A 39 -10.21 9.12 -5.78
C SER A 39 -9.07 8.89 -6.77
N LEU A 40 -8.57 7.65 -6.88
CA LEU A 40 -7.54 7.30 -7.85
C LEU A 40 -8.10 7.33 -9.28
N TRP A 41 -9.31 6.83 -9.49
CA TRP A 41 -9.99 6.87 -10.77
C TRP A 41 -10.27 8.31 -11.21
N GLU A 42 -10.65 9.21 -10.29
CA GLU A 42 -10.80 10.64 -10.57
C GLU A 42 -9.47 11.29 -10.98
N VAL A 43 -8.36 10.97 -10.32
CA VAL A 43 -7.03 11.48 -10.73
C VAL A 43 -6.63 10.96 -12.12
N ILE A 44 -6.90 9.69 -12.41
CA ILE A 44 -6.62 9.09 -13.72
C ILE A 44 -7.51 9.69 -14.82
N LEU A 45 -8.81 9.89 -14.55
CA LEU A 45 -9.76 10.42 -15.53
C LEU A 45 -9.63 11.94 -15.76
N ASN A 46 -9.42 12.71 -14.69
CA ASN A 46 -9.37 14.16 -14.79
C ASN A 46 -8.03 14.67 -15.34
N GLY A 47 -7.01 13.80 -15.47
CA GLY A 47 -5.68 14.18 -15.99
C GLY A 47 -4.88 15.09 -15.05
N ASP A 48 -5.51 15.63 -13.99
CA ASP A 48 -4.90 16.32 -12.88
C ASP A 48 -4.20 15.33 -11.95
N SER A 49 -3.17 14.68 -12.47
CA SER A 49 -2.14 14.10 -11.62
C SER A 49 -1.47 15.25 -10.87
N PRO A 50 -1.47 15.28 -9.53
CA PRO A 50 -0.43 16.03 -8.83
C PRO A 50 0.86 15.34 -9.23
N VAL A 51 1.49 15.82 -10.30
CA VAL A 51 2.86 15.47 -10.63
C VAL A 51 3.60 15.64 -9.31
N PRO A 52 4.28 14.61 -8.80
CA PRO A 52 5.12 14.76 -7.62
C PRO A 52 6.31 15.62 -8.06
N THR A 53 6.11 16.91 -8.26
CA THR A 53 7.12 17.91 -8.65
C THR A 53 8.22 18.00 -7.58
N ARG A 54 8.07 17.31 -6.45
CA ARG A 54 9.06 17.21 -5.38
C ARG A 54 9.90 15.93 -5.35
N LEU A 55 9.86 15.05 -6.35
CA LEU A 55 10.77 13.89 -6.43
C LEU A 55 11.86 13.98 -7.51
N VAL A 56 11.93 15.07 -8.27
CA VAL A 56 13.01 15.32 -9.26
C VAL A 56 13.58 16.75 -9.12
N GLU A 57 13.69 17.26 -7.89
CA GLU A 57 14.49 18.46 -7.61
C GLU A 57 15.43 18.24 -6.41
N GLY A 58 15.70 16.97 -6.08
CA GLY A 58 16.64 16.55 -5.03
C GLY A 58 17.73 15.60 -5.53
N VAL A 59 17.82 15.36 -6.84
CA VAL A 59 18.93 14.63 -7.48
C VAL A 59 19.47 15.47 -8.64
N ALA A 60 19.87 16.70 -8.34
CA ALA A 60 20.96 17.34 -9.06
C ALA A 60 22.19 17.17 -8.17
N GLN A 61 23.06 16.24 -8.57
CA GLN A 61 24.31 15.94 -7.89
C GLN A 61 25.24 17.16 -7.92
N PRO A 62 26.03 17.41 -6.85
CA PRO A 62 27.10 18.40 -6.88
C PRO A 62 28.39 17.78 -7.42
N VAL A 63 28.87 18.26 -8.58
CA VAL A 63 30.28 18.52 -8.95
C VAL A 63 30.28 19.65 -9.97
#